data_AF-A0A0S2ZQ37-F1
#
_entry.id   AF-A0A0S2ZQ37-F1
#
_cell.length_a   1.000
_cell.length_b   1.000
_cell.length_c   1.000
_cell.angle_alpha   90.00
_cell.angle_beta   90.00
_cell.angle_gamma   90.00
#
_symmetry.space_group_name_H-M   'P 1'
#
loop_
_entity.id
_entity.type
_entity.pdbx_description
1 polymer ?
#
loop_
_entity_poly.entity_id
_entity_poly.type
_entity_poly.pdbx_seq_one_letter_code
_entity_poly.pdbx_strand_id
1 'polypeptide(L)'
;MKKFLFISLLFFSISILVKGIEIFEYFPFLFSDSKKEILSQQFLNSLGKKIVFTGKMENTEKVVTIYKEGDNLVYAYGLELQKPEIKIVGKAGKNLFKNFGGMDLEPWYHLVFKNKNYSYVITYADNNDFGPLYRLEVYKDGNLNPIFHKRLDSSTVTDVFFLDYINDKESIFYNLPQDEVPFYY
;
A
#
# COMPACT_ATOMS: atom_id res chain seq x y z
N MET A 1 -43.78 26.51 -6.39
CA MET A 1 -43.00 25.44 -5.72
C MET A 1 -41.60 25.29 -6.35
N LYS A 2 -40.71 26.28 -6.25
CA LYS A 2 -39.34 26.22 -6.82
C LYS A 2 -38.20 26.58 -5.84
N LYS A 3 -38.52 27.01 -4.61
CA LYS A 3 -37.51 27.44 -3.63
C LYS A 3 -36.92 26.31 -2.77
N PHE A 4 -37.59 25.15 -2.70
CA PHE A 4 -37.12 24.01 -1.88
C PHE A 4 -36.09 23.11 -2.56
N LEU A 5 -36.00 23.13 -3.90
CA LEU A 5 -35.07 22.25 -4.63
C LEU A 5 -33.60 22.73 -4.52
N PHE A 6 -33.39 24.06 -4.48
CA PHE A 6 -32.05 24.65 -4.40
C PHE A 6 -31.37 24.45 -3.04
N ILE A 7 -32.15 24.47 -1.95
CA ILE A 7 -31.60 24.29 -0.60
C ILE A 7 -31.17 22.82 -0.39
N SER A 8 -31.93 21.85 -0.90
CA SER A 8 -31.57 20.42 -0.82
C SER A 8 -30.29 20.09 -1.60
N LEU A 9 -30.10 20.62 -2.82
CA LEU A 9 -28.86 20.41 -3.58
C LEU A 9 -27.64 21.07 -2.92
N LEU A 10 -27.82 22.22 -2.27
CA LEU A 10 -26.72 22.89 -1.55
C LEU A 10 -26.29 22.09 -0.31
N PHE A 11 -27.24 21.51 0.43
CA PHE A 11 -26.91 20.62 1.55
C PHE A 11 -26.31 19.29 1.08
N PHE A 12 -26.69 18.78 -0.10
CA PHE A 12 -26.08 17.58 -0.69
C PHE A 12 -24.65 17.83 -1.15
N SER A 13 -24.37 18.99 -1.78
CA SER A 13 -23.00 19.34 -2.20
C SER A 13 -22.09 19.72 -1.04
N ILE A 14 -22.61 20.39 0.00
CA ILE A 14 -21.84 20.72 1.22
C ILE A 14 -21.59 19.47 2.06
N SER A 15 -22.53 18.52 2.12
CA SER A 15 -22.28 17.24 2.80
C SER A 15 -21.29 16.35 2.04
N ILE A 16 -21.22 16.41 0.71
CA ILE A 16 -20.14 15.79 -0.08
C ILE A 16 -18.80 16.52 0.17
N LEU A 17 -18.80 17.85 0.34
CA LEU A 17 -17.58 18.63 0.58
C LEU A 17 -17.00 18.44 2.00
N VAL A 18 -17.86 18.27 3.01
CA VAL A 18 -17.44 18.08 4.41
C VAL A 18 -17.27 16.59 4.78
N LYS A 19 -17.97 15.66 4.11
CA LYS A 19 -17.78 14.20 4.28
C LYS A 19 -16.85 13.54 3.26
N GLY A 20 -16.49 14.21 2.16
CA GLY A 20 -15.61 13.66 1.12
C GLY A 20 -14.21 13.28 1.62
N ILE A 21 -13.82 13.78 2.79
CA ILE A 21 -12.56 13.47 3.46
C ILE A 21 -12.68 12.23 4.37
N GLU A 22 -13.87 11.89 4.88
CA GLU A 22 -14.09 10.76 5.80
C GLU A 22 -14.37 9.42 5.09
N ILE A 23 -14.81 9.41 3.83
CA ILE A 23 -15.38 8.20 3.20
C ILE A 23 -14.30 7.22 2.66
N PHE A 24 -13.05 7.66 2.49
CA PHE A 24 -11.97 6.87 1.90
C PHE A 24 -10.83 6.60 2.88
N GLU A 25 -11.15 6.11 4.08
CA GLU A 25 -10.15 5.76 5.07
C GLU A 25 -9.36 4.52 4.59
N TYR A 26 -8.34 4.74 3.76
CA TYR A 26 -7.37 3.76 3.26
C TYR A 26 -7.95 2.70 2.31
N PHE A 27 -8.75 3.14 1.32
CA PHE A 27 -9.25 2.23 0.26
C PHE A 27 -8.13 1.93 -0.74
N PRO A 28 -7.93 0.68 -1.20
CA PRO A 28 -6.94 0.38 -2.24
C PRO A 28 -7.10 1.30 -3.47
N PHE A 29 -6.00 1.81 -4.00
CA PHE A 29 -6.01 2.89 -4.99
C PHE A 29 -4.87 2.76 -6.01
N LEU A 30 -5.14 2.92 -7.31
CA LEU A 30 -4.10 3.00 -8.34
C LEU A 30 -4.08 4.39 -9.00
N PHE A 31 -2.89 4.88 -9.30
CA PHE A 31 -2.72 6.05 -10.16
C PHE A 31 -2.87 5.65 -11.64
N SER A 32 -4.09 5.34 -12.08
CA SER A 32 -4.39 5.08 -13.49
C SER A 32 -5.06 6.28 -14.17
N ASP A 33 -4.69 6.54 -15.42
CA ASP A 33 -5.22 7.69 -16.18
C ASP A 33 -6.73 7.63 -16.40
N SER A 34 -7.30 6.43 -16.47
CA SER A 34 -8.73 6.22 -16.77
C SER A 34 -9.68 6.60 -15.63
N LYS A 35 -9.19 6.85 -14.40
CA LYS A 35 -10.03 7.14 -13.23
C LYS A 35 -9.75 8.48 -12.54
N LYS A 36 -8.85 9.31 -13.10
CA LYS A 36 -8.65 10.70 -12.69
C LYS A 36 -9.95 11.53 -12.77
N GLU A 37 -10.93 11.09 -13.57
CA GLU A 37 -12.21 11.78 -13.75
C GLU A 37 -13.19 11.61 -12.57
N ILE A 38 -13.06 10.55 -11.76
CA ILE A 38 -14.00 10.24 -10.66
C ILE A 38 -13.65 11.03 -9.39
N LEU A 39 -12.39 11.46 -9.25
CA LEU A 39 -11.87 12.11 -8.06
C LEU A 39 -11.38 13.52 -8.37
N SER A 40 -11.67 14.47 -7.48
CA SER A 40 -11.16 15.84 -7.66
C SER A 40 -9.63 15.85 -7.68
N GLN A 41 -9.04 16.71 -8.52
CA GLN A 41 -7.58 16.88 -8.58
C GLN A 41 -6.97 17.23 -7.22
N GLN A 42 -7.68 18.00 -6.39
CA GLN A 42 -7.27 18.34 -5.04
C GLN A 42 -7.16 17.09 -4.15
N PHE A 43 -8.13 16.17 -4.26
CA PHE A 43 -8.10 14.91 -3.52
C PHE A 43 -6.97 14.00 -4.01
N LEU A 44 -6.77 13.89 -5.34
CA LEU A 44 -5.64 13.14 -5.92
C LEU A 44 -4.29 13.69 -5.45
N ASN A 45 -4.14 15.03 -5.40
CA ASN A 45 -2.93 15.67 -4.88
C ASN A 45 -2.71 15.40 -3.39
N SER A 46 -3.79 15.33 -2.59
CA SER A 46 -3.71 14.98 -1.18
C SER A 46 -3.38 13.50 -0.97
N LEU A 47 -3.97 12.61 -1.75
CA LEU A 47 -3.70 11.17 -1.72
C LEU A 47 -2.28 10.85 -2.17
N GLY A 48 -1.79 11.49 -3.24
CA GLY A 48 -0.42 11.33 -3.74
C GLY A 48 0.65 11.66 -2.70
N LYS A 49 0.36 12.58 -1.77
CA LYS A 49 1.26 12.88 -0.64
C LYS A 49 1.26 11.83 0.46
N LYS A 50 0.24 10.96 0.50
CA LYS A 50 0.08 9.92 1.52
C LYS A 50 0.41 8.54 1.00
N ILE A 51 0.11 8.22 -0.26
CA ILE A 51 0.40 6.90 -0.83
C ILE A 51 1.89 6.82 -1.11
N VAL A 52 2.56 5.88 -0.44
CA VAL A 52 4.00 5.62 -0.62
C VAL A 52 4.28 4.39 -1.48
N PHE A 53 3.28 3.53 -1.66
CA PHE A 53 3.35 2.37 -2.52
C PHE A 53 1.96 1.98 -3.00
N THR A 54 1.81 1.57 -4.25
CA THR A 54 0.61 0.88 -4.70
C THR A 54 0.90 -0.01 -5.91
N GLY A 55 0.11 -1.06 -6.10
CA GLY A 55 0.20 -1.90 -7.30
C GLY A 55 -0.98 -2.87 -7.42
N LYS A 56 -1.31 -3.21 -8.67
CA LYS A 56 -2.31 -4.22 -9.01
C LYS A 56 -1.65 -5.59 -8.98
N MET A 57 -2.34 -6.57 -8.42
CA MET A 57 -1.88 -7.94 -8.38
C MET A 57 -2.13 -8.64 -9.73
N GLU A 58 -1.12 -9.30 -10.28
CA GLU A 58 -1.17 -9.90 -11.62
C GLU A 58 -2.36 -10.86 -11.77
N ASN A 59 -3.05 -10.76 -12.92
CA ASN A 59 -4.20 -11.60 -13.27
C ASN A 59 -5.39 -11.51 -12.30
N THR A 60 -5.52 -10.40 -11.56
CA THR A 60 -6.66 -10.13 -10.66
C THR A 60 -7.03 -8.66 -10.67
N GLU A 61 -8.20 -8.29 -10.13
CA GLU A 61 -8.59 -6.90 -9.90
C GLU A 61 -8.19 -6.37 -8.50
N LYS A 62 -7.36 -7.11 -7.77
CA LYS A 62 -6.95 -6.73 -6.41
C LYS A 62 -5.79 -5.77 -6.44
N VAL A 63 -5.82 -4.81 -5.53
CA VAL A 63 -4.83 -3.75 -5.37
C VAL A 63 -4.32 -3.80 -3.94
N VAL A 64 -3.01 -3.59 -3.80
CA VAL A 64 -2.37 -3.26 -2.52
C VAL A 64 -1.98 -1.80 -2.54
N THR A 65 -2.18 -1.09 -1.43
CA THR A 65 -1.77 0.30 -1.29
C THR A 65 -1.24 0.54 0.12
N ILE A 66 -0.10 1.20 0.22
CA ILE A 66 0.51 1.63 1.48
C ILE A 66 0.38 3.13 1.62
N TYR A 67 -0.20 3.55 2.73
CA TYR A 67 -0.34 4.95 3.11
C TYR A 67 0.60 5.31 4.25
N LYS A 68 1.20 6.49 4.19
CA LYS A 68 1.85 7.15 5.30
C LYS A 68 0.81 7.94 6.11
N GLU A 69 0.73 7.63 7.41
CA GLU A 69 -0.12 8.32 8.38
C GLU A 69 0.70 8.69 9.61
N GLY A 70 1.22 9.92 9.65
CA GLY A 70 2.20 10.32 10.66
C GLY A 70 3.44 9.42 10.58
N ASP A 71 3.76 8.76 11.69
CA ASP A 71 4.87 7.81 11.81
C ASP A 71 4.46 6.35 11.49
N ASN A 72 3.19 6.13 11.12
CA ASN A 72 2.68 4.80 10.80
C ASN A 72 2.62 4.59 9.28
N LEU A 73 2.63 3.32 8.89
CA LEU A 73 2.22 2.90 7.55
C LEU A 73 0.91 2.12 7.64
N VAL A 74 -0.01 2.33 6.71
CA VAL A 74 -1.27 1.59 6.65
C VAL A 74 -1.26 0.73 5.39
N TYR A 75 -1.26 -0.58 5.58
CA TYR A 75 -1.44 -1.58 4.53
C TYR A 75 -2.94 -1.71 4.23
N ALA A 76 -3.32 -1.49 2.98
CA ALA A 76 -4.67 -1.72 2.48
C ALA A 76 -4.64 -2.68 1.29
N TYR A 77 -5.49 -3.69 1.29
CA TYR A 77 -5.63 -4.63 0.19
C TYR A 77 -7.11 -4.92 -0.10
N GLY A 78 -7.46 -5.04 -1.38
CA GLY A 78 -8.81 -5.37 -1.83
C GLY A 78 -9.09 -4.84 -3.23
N LEU A 79 -10.37 -4.66 -3.55
CA LEU A 79 -10.76 -4.00 -4.80
C LEU A 79 -10.52 -2.49 -4.71
N GLU A 80 -10.08 -1.91 -5.83
CA GLU A 80 -9.81 -0.48 -5.95
C GLU A 80 -11.06 0.37 -5.61
N LEU A 81 -10.87 1.45 -4.85
CA LEU A 81 -11.92 2.38 -4.39
C LEU A 81 -13.06 1.72 -3.60
N GLN A 82 -12.82 0.55 -3.03
CA GLN A 82 -13.75 -0.14 -2.14
C GLN A 82 -13.17 -0.27 -0.74
N LYS A 83 -14.04 -0.59 0.22
CA LYS A 83 -13.61 -0.92 1.58
C LYS A 83 -12.55 -2.03 1.52
N PRO A 84 -11.38 -1.85 2.17
CA PRO A 84 -10.32 -2.85 2.12
C PRO A 84 -10.78 -4.17 2.73
N GLU A 85 -10.40 -5.28 2.09
CA GLU A 85 -10.53 -6.62 2.63
C GLU A 85 -9.56 -6.85 3.78
N ILE A 86 -8.37 -6.24 3.67
CA ILE A 86 -7.35 -6.24 4.71
C ILE A 86 -6.90 -4.81 4.93
N LYS A 87 -6.97 -4.35 6.18
CA LYS A 87 -6.39 -3.09 6.66
C LYS A 87 -5.51 -3.38 7.86
N ILE A 88 -4.24 -2.99 7.81
CA ILE A 88 -3.29 -3.15 8.92
C ILE A 88 -2.61 -1.81 9.16
N VAL A 89 -2.76 -1.27 10.36
CA VAL A 89 -1.98 -0.11 10.80
C VAL A 89 -0.66 -0.63 11.35
N GLY A 90 0.40 -0.46 10.58
CA GLY A 90 1.77 -0.81 10.93
C GLY A 90 2.42 0.29 11.75
N LYS A 91 2.95 -0.08 12.91
CA LYS A 91 3.74 0.78 13.79
C LYS A 91 5.13 0.20 13.92
N ALA A 92 6.15 1.02 13.62
CA ALA A 92 7.54 0.61 13.66
C ALA A 92 7.90 -0.06 15.00
N GLY A 93 8.52 -1.24 14.94
CA GLY A 93 8.96 -1.99 16.13
C GLY A 93 7.86 -2.69 16.93
N LYS A 94 6.60 -2.55 16.52
CA LYS A 94 5.48 -3.31 17.09
C LYS A 94 5.01 -4.37 16.12
N ASN A 95 4.58 -3.93 14.95
CA ASN A 95 4.01 -4.79 13.93
C ASN A 95 4.39 -4.34 12.51
N LEU A 96 5.35 -3.42 12.39
CA LEU A 96 5.92 -2.97 11.14
C LEU A 96 7.45 -3.08 11.24
N PHE A 97 8.02 -3.82 10.31
CA PHE A 97 9.44 -4.14 10.28
C PHE A 97 9.95 -4.09 8.85
N LYS A 98 11.26 -4.04 8.71
CA LYS A 98 11.94 -4.35 7.47
C LYS A 98 12.62 -5.71 7.59
N ASN A 99 12.84 -6.37 6.47
CA ASN A 99 13.79 -7.45 6.40
C ASN A 99 14.63 -7.31 5.13
N PHE A 100 15.84 -7.86 5.16
CA PHE A 100 16.74 -7.97 4.02
C PHE A 100 16.94 -9.47 3.77
N GLY A 101 16.51 -9.93 2.60
CA GLY A 101 16.77 -11.29 2.12
C GLY A 101 17.79 -11.29 0.99
N GLY A 102 18.09 -12.46 0.44
CA GLY A 102 19.02 -12.63 -0.70
C GLY A 102 20.48 -12.85 -0.30
N MET A 103 21.31 -13.21 -1.28
CA MET A 103 22.77 -13.28 -1.14
C MET A 103 23.39 -11.88 -1.24
N ASP A 104 24.63 -11.70 -0.74
CA ASP A 104 25.36 -10.43 -0.62
C ASP A 104 25.38 -9.52 -1.88
N LEU A 105 25.09 -10.07 -3.07
CA LEU A 105 25.12 -9.37 -4.36
C LEU A 105 23.73 -8.98 -4.89
N GLU A 106 22.65 -9.46 -4.29
CA GLU A 106 21.28 -9.27 -4.77
C GLU A 106 20.30 -9.09 -3.59
N PRO A 107 20.33 -7.93 -2.93
CA PRO A 107 19.53 -7.70 -1.74
C PRO A 107 18.02 -7.68 -2.09
N TRP A 108 17.26 -8.46 -1.35
CA TRP A 108 15.79 -8.41 -1.37
C TRP A 108 15.32 -7.54 -0.23
N TYR A 109 14.40 -6.64 -0.54
CA TYR A 109 13.88 -5.68 0.41
C TYR A 109 12.45 -6.06 0.78
N HIS A 110 12.24 -6.35 2.06
CA HIS A 110 10.95 -6.78 2.57
C HIS A 110 10.38 -5.73 3.50
N LEU A 111 9.19 -5.23 3.18
CA LEU A 111 8.35 -4.49 4.13
C LEU A 111 7.37 -5.45 4.77
N VAL A 112 7.39 -5.56 6.10
CA VAL A 112 6.69 -6.60 6.84
C VAL A 112 5.66 -6.00 7.78
N PHE A 113 4.38 -6.32 7.55
CA PHE A 113 3.28 -6.02 8.46
C PHE A 113 2.86 -7.28 9.20
N LYS A 114 2.97 -7.29 10.53
CA LYS A 114 2.48 -8.39 11.36
C LYS A 114 1.06 -8.10 11.83
N ASN A 115 0.20 -9.11 11.80
CA ASN A 115 -1.15 -9.03 12.34
C ASN A 115 -1.60 -10.40 12.85
N LYS A 116 -1.84 -10.51 14.15
CA LYS A 116 -2.09 -11.78 14.84
C LYS A 116 -0.95 -12.76 14.52
N ASN A 117 -1.25 -13.89 13.92
CA ASN A 117 -0.32 -14.95 13.56
C ASN A 117 0.04 -14.96 12.06
N TYR A 118 -0.01 -13.79 11.41
CA TYR A 118 0.30 -13.62 10.00
C TYR A 118 1.30 -12.49 9.79
N SER A 119 2.21 -12.70 8.85
CA SER A 119 3.12 -11.68 8.31
C SER A 119 2.74 -11.40 6.86
N TYR A 120 2.40 -10.16 6.55
CA TYR A 120 2.10 -9.66 5.21
C TYR A 120 3.33 -8.94 4.71
N VAL A 121 3.94 -9.47 3.66
CA VAL A 121 5.24 -9.05 3.16
C VAL A 121 5.07 -8.48 1.75
N ILE A 122 5.61 -7.27 1.56
CA ILE A 122 5.85 -6.71 0.23
C ILE A 122 7.34 -6.83 -0.04
N THR A 123 7.69 -7.54 -1.10
CA THR A 123 9.08 -7.75 -1.51
C THR A 123 9.38 -6.92 -2.74
N TYR A 124 10.48 -6.18 -2.70
CA TYR A 124 11.14 -5.57 -3.85
C TYR A 124 12.49 -6.28 -4.11
N ALA A 125 12.72 -6.68 -5.36
CA ALA A 125 13.98 -7.30 -5.78
C ALA A 125 14.36 -6.85 -7.19
N ASP A 126 15.57 -6.30 -7.35
CA ASP A 126 16.12 -5.85 -8.63
C ASP A 126 16.97 -6.96 -9.27
N ASN A 127 16.35 -8.11 -9.56
CA ASN A 127 17.01 -9.20 -10.28
C ASN A 127 16.07 -9.81 -11.35
N ASN A 128 16.58 -9.90 -12.58
CA ASN A 128 15.94 -10.53 -13.74
C ASN A 128 15.64 -12.03 -13.56
N ASP A 129 16.40 -12.75 -12.72
CA ASP A 129 16.23 -14.20 -12.56
C ASP A 129 15.03 -14.58 -11.66
N PHE A 130 14.48 -13.66 -10.87
CA PHE A 130 13.41 -13.93 -9.90
C PHE A 130 11.99 -13.51 -10.38
N GLY A 131 11.88 -12.90 -11.56
CA GLY A 131 10.64 -12.35 -12.08
C GLY A 131 10.42 -10.88 -11.69
N PRO A 132 9.18 -10.36 -11.76
CA PRO A 132 8.92 -8.93 -11.64
C PRO A 132 9.36 -8.39 -10.28
N LEU A 133 9.77 -7.12 -10.32
CA LEU A 133 10.35 -6.34 -9.23
C LEU A 133 9.57 -6.41 -7.90
N TYR A 134 8.26 -6.69 -7.93
CA TYR A 134 7.41 -6.62 -6.75
C TYR A 134 6.55 -7.88 -6.55
N ARG A 135 6.48 -8.34 -5.30
CA ARG A 135 5.67 -9.50 -4.89
C ARG A 135 4.96 -9.25 -3.56
N LEU A 136 3.76 -9.80 -3.45
CA LEU A 136 3.02 -9.93 -2.19
C LEU A 136 3.11 -11.34 -1.67
N GLU A 137 3.40 -11.47 -0.38
CA GLU A 137 3.48 -12.75 0.30
C GLU A 137 2.76 -12.68 1.65
N VAL A 138 2.15 -13.79 2.05
CA VAL A 138 1.57 -13.95 3.39
C VAL A 138 2.12 -15.21 4.00
N TYR A 139 2.71 -15.05 5.18
CA TYR A 139 3.21 -16.13 6.00
C TYR A 139 2.29 -16.29 7.21
N LYS A 140 2.21 -17.52 7.72
CA LYS A 140 1.58 -17.82 9.01
C LYS A 140 2.69 -18.15 9.99
N ASP A 141 2.63 -17.63 11.21
CA ASP A 141 3.67 -17.80 12.23
C ASP A 141 4.20 -19.23 12.31
N GLY A 142 5.53 -19.35 12.38
CA GLY A 142 6.23 -20.63 12.42
C GLY A 142 6.36 -21.35 11.06
N ASN A 143 5.77 -20.82 9.99
CA ASN A 143 5.96 -21.32 8.63
C ASN A 143 6.99 -20.47 7.88
N LEU A 144 8.04 -21.13 7.38
CA LEU A 144 9.07 -20.50 6.55
C LEU A 144 8.62 -20.31 5.09
N ASN A 145 7.59 -21.02 4.65
CA ASN A 145 7.02 -20.88 3.31
C ASN A 145 5.74 -20.01 3.37
N PRO A 146 5.50 -19.14 2.39
CA PRO A 146 4.28 -18.36 2.35
C PRO A 146 3.08 -19.28 2.05
N ILE A 147 1.96 -19.00 2.71
CA ILE A 147 0.66 -19.62 2.42
C ILE A 147 -0.04 -18.95 1.23
N PHE A 148 0.47 -17.78 0.82
CA PHE A 148 0.02 -17.03 -0.33
C PHE A 148 1.20 -16.26 -0.90
N HIS A 149 1.39 -16.31 -2.21
CA HIS A 149 2.35 -15.44 -2.90
C HIS A 149 1.82 -15.06 -4.29
N LYS A 150 2.00 -13.81 -4.69
CA LYS A 150 1.59 -13.32 -6.01
C LYS A 150 2.43 -12.13 -6.44
N ARG A 151 2.72 -12.06 -7.73
CA ARG A 151 3.41 -10.93 -8.37
C ARG A 151 2.48 -9.74 -8.50
N LEU A 152 3.04 -8.53 -8.47
CA LEU A 152 2.33 -7.33 -8.90
C LEU A 152 2.61 -7.06 -10.38
N ASP A 153 1.61 -6.52 -11.07
CA ASP A 153 1.77 -5.99 -12.41
C ASP A 153 2.62 -4.73 -12.33
N SER A 154 3.89 -4.87 -12.69
CA SER A 154 4.89 -3.79 -12.62
C SER A 154 4.48 -2.52 -13.35
N SER A 155 3.63 -2.61 -14.39
CA SER A 155 3.16 -1.42 -15.13
C SER A 155 2.21 -0.55 -14.31
N THR A 156 1.66 -1.08 -13.22
CA THR A 156 0.73 -0.39 -12.31
C THR A 156 1.38 0.07 -11.03
N VAL A 157 2.65 -0.31 -10.79
CA VAL A 157 3.31 -0.02 -9.52
C VAL A 157 3.72 1.44 -9.47
N THR A 158 3.29 2.11 -8.41
CA THR A 158 3.91 3.35 -7.94
C THR A 158 4.65 3.02 -6.67
N ASP A 159 5.97 3.15 -6.68
CA ASP A 159 6.80 2.89 -5.52
C ASP A 159 7.69 4.09 -5.25
N VAL A 160 7.33 4.86 -4.22
CA VAL A 160 8.19 5.92 -3.69
C VAL A 160 8.80 5.49 -2.36
N PHE A 161 8.63 4.23 -1.97
CA PHE A 161 9.08 3.73 -0.67
C PHE A 161 10.41 2.98 -0.79
N PHE A 162 10.49 1.96 -1.67
CA PHE A 162 11.77 1.27 -1.93
C PHE A 162 12.65 2.06 -2.89
N LEU A 163 12.09 2.84 -3.83
CA LEU A 163 12.91 3.66 -4.73
C LEU A 163 13.52 4.90 -4.07
N ASP A 164 12.83 5.54 -3.13
CA ASP A 164 13.44 6.59 -2.29
C ASP A 164 14.57 5.98 -1.43
N TYR A 165 14.43 4.72 -1.01
CA TYR A 165 15.50 4.00 -0.30
C TYR A 165 16.82 3.87 -1.09
N ILE A 166 16.76 3.65 -2.41
CA ILE A 166 17.97 3.54 -3.24
C ILE A 166 18.71 4.88 -3.28
N ASN A 167 17.98 5.98 -3.15
CA ASN A 167 18.49 7.32 -3.40
C ASN A 167 18.68 8.18 -2.13
N ASP A 168 18.14 7.76 -0.98
CA ASP A 168 18.15 8.55 0.26
C ASP A 168 18.29 7.69 1.54
N LYS A 169 19.30 8.01 2.36
CA LYS A 169 19.55 7.39 3.67
C LYS A 169 18.55 7.81 4.74
N GLU A 170 17.76 8.87 4.52
CA GLU A 170 16.66 9.28 5.39
C GLU A 170 15.34 8.55 5.10
N SER A 171 15.35 7.60 4.15
CA SER A 171 14.17 6.78 3.84
C SER A 171 13.55 6.15 5.09
N ILE A 172 12.23 6.25 5.20
CA ILE A 172 11.43 5.66 6.28
C ILE A 172 11.72 4.16 6.39
N PHE A 173 12.01 3.49 5.29
CA PHE A 173 12.35 2.08 5.28
C PHE A 173 13.60 1.78 6.12
N TYR A 174 14.68 2.56 6.01
CA TYR A 174 15.90 2.34 6.81
C TYR A 174 15.67 2.53 8.32
N ASN A 175 14.75 3.42 8.69
CA ASN A 175 14.41 3.68 10.08
C ASN A 175 13.50 2.59 10.69
N LEU A 176 12.98 1.66 9.89
CA LEU A 176 12.26 0.51 10.42
C LEU A 176 13.23 -0.46 11.10
N PRO A 177 12.83 -1.06 12.24
CA PRO A 177 13.60 -2.12 12.86
C PRO A 177 13.58 -3.38 12.01
N GLN A 178 14.68 -4.14 12.10
CA GLN A 178 14.84 -5.43 11.44
C GLN A 178 13.89 -6.47 12.03
N ASP A 179 13.23 -7.25 11.18
CA ASP A 179 12.49 -8.44 11.59
C ASP A 179 13.48 -9.57 11.89
N GLU A 180 13.28 -10.25 13.01
CA GLU A 180 14.08 -11.40 13.44
C GLU A 180 13.70 -12.68 12.70
N VAL A 181 12.50 -12.72 12.09
CA VAL A 181 12.04 -13.87 11.31
C VAL A 181 12.63 -13.78 9.91
N PRO A 182 13.45 -14.75 9.46
CA PRO A 182 13.95 -14.71 8.11
C PRO A 182 12.86 -15.12 7.11
N PHE A 183 12.77 -14.37 6.02
CA PHE A 183 11.93 -14.70 4.87
C PHE A 183 12.84 -15.24 3.77
N TYR A 184 13.04 -16.56 3.78
CA TYR A 184 13.92 -17.22 2.84
C TYR A 184 13.13 -17.68 1.61
N TYR A 185 13.66 -17.31 0.46
CA TYR A 185 13.47 -17.98 -0.82
C TYR A 185 14.83 -18.32 -1.41
#